data_AF-A0A401ISH4-F1
#
_entry.id   AF-A0A401ISH4-F1
#
_cell.length_a   1.000
_cell.length_b   1.000
_cell.length_c   1.000
_cell.angle_alpha   90.00
_cell.angle_beta   90.00
_cell.angle_gamma   90.00
#
_symmetry.space_group_name_H-M   'P 1'
#
loop_
_entity.id
_entity.type
_entity.pdbx_description
1 polymer ?
#
loop_
_entity_poly.entity_id
_entity_poly.type
_entity_poly.pdbx_seq_one_letter_code
_entity_poly.pdbx_strand_id
1 'polypeptide(L)'
;MLAWLAARQGAQRSDTIFTYNRILQEDDSLGILWPITASELAIEYLLDDRLEAAAYYAQAAMEHIEGFVPRRSGSTSAYLVILTNAAYFYRKSQNYQSACKLAQEGIDLSRQKYIIGLIDKLYINLAYALAGTERRWNGEAIKALHMAYAFASHINNQEICQEAETELRKQGWLQYS
;
A
#
# COMPACT_ATOMS: atom_id res chain seq x y z
N MET A 1 -1.55 -3.92 -20.17
CA MET A 1 -0.34 -3.20 -19.72
C MET A 1 -0.04 -2.12 -20.77
N LEU A 2 0.32 -0.90 -20.35
CA LEU A 2 0.90 0.21 -21.17
C LEU A 2 -0.05 1.32 -21.72
N ALA A 3 -0.66 2.08 -20.83
CA ALA A 3 -0.93 3.53 -21.05
C ALA A 3 -0.74 4.31 -19.74
N TRP A 4 -1.15 3.70 -18.62
CA TRP A 4 -1.12 4.28 -17.28
C TRP A 4 0.28 4.43 -16.66
N LEU A 5 1.23 3.58 -17.05
CA LEU A 5 2.64 3.73 -16.61
C LEU A 5 3.37 4.88 -17.32
N ALA A 6 2.85 5.39 -18.45
CA ALA A 6 3.47 6.49 -19.18
C ALA A 6 3.11 7.87 -18.60
N ALA A 7 1.91 8.03 -18.01
CA ALA A 7 1.51 9.28 -17.34
C ALA A 7 2.33 9.59 -16.08
N ARG A 8 3.03 8.58 -15.53
CA ARG A 8 3.88 8.72 -14.34
C ARG A 8 5.25 9.36 -14.63
N GLN A 9 5.65 9.49 -15.90
CA GLN A 9 6.90 10.15 -16.28
C GLN A 9 6.64 11.62 -16.64
N GLY A 10 6.45 12.47 -15.62
CA GLY A 10 6.54 13.93 -15.77
C GLY A 10 5.29 14.76 -15.47
N ALA A 11 4.16 14.16 -15.10
CA ALA A 11 2.96 14.90 -14.68
C ALA A 11 3.15 15.49 -13.26
N GLN A 12 2.69 16.72 -13.04
CA GLN A 12 2.65 17.29 -11.68
C GLN A 12 1.60 16.53 -10.85
N ARG A 13 1.79 16.45 -9.52
CA ARG A 13 0.83 15.77 -8.61
C ARG A 13 -0.60 16.31 -8.77
N SER A 14 -0.74 17.62 -8.98
CA SER A 14 -2.00 18.28 -9.30
C SER A 14 -2.71 17.67 -10.51
N ASP A 15 -1.96 17.33 -11.55
CA ASP A 15 -2.50 16.75 -12.79
C ASP A 15 -2.97 15.30 -12.56
N THR A 16 -2.27 14.57 -11.68
CA THR A 16 -2.63 13.20 -11.28
C THR A 16 -3.92 13.21 -10.46
N ILE A 17 -4.02 14.09 -9.46
CA ILE A 17 -5.23 14.29 -8.67
C ILE A 17 -6.40 14.70 -9.56
N PHE A 18 -6.20 15.64 -10.49
CA PHE A 18 -7.23 16.05 -11.44
C PHE A 18 -7.71 14.87 -12.28
N THR A 19 -6.79 14.06 -12.81
CA THR A 19 -7.09 12.91 -13.67
C THR A 19 -7.91 11.85 -12.93
N TYR A 20 -7.51 11.49 -11.71
CA TYR A 20 -8.26 10.52 -10.91
C TYR A 20 -9.66 11.03 -10.52
N ASN A 21 -9.79 12.30 -10.12
CA ASN A 21 -11.11 12.88 -9.85
C ASN A 21 -12.00 12.84 -11.08
N ARG A 22 -11.46 13.16 -12.27
CA ARG A 22 -12.22 13.09 -13.52
C ARG A 22 -12.70 11.66 -13.80
N ILE A 23 -11.86 10.65 -13.60
CA ILE A 23 -12.27 9.24 -13.76
C ILE A 23 -13.41 8.88 -12.83
N LEU A 24 -13.29 9.22 -11.55
CA LEU A 24 -14.31 8.89 -10.55
C LEU A 24 -15.64 9.63 -10.78
N GLN A 25 -15.63 10.73 -11.55
CA GLN A 25 -16.82 11.47 -11.96
C GLN A 25 -17.46 10.94 -13.24
N GLU A 26 -16.73 10.20 -14.08
CA GLU A 26 -17.15 9.90 -15.45
C GLU A 26 -18.06 8.65 -15.58
N ASP A 27 -18.15 7.73 -14.62
CA ASP A 27 -19.11 6.61 -14.73
C ASP A 27 -19.31 5.74 -13.46
N ASP A 28 -20.54 5.26 -13.24
CA ASP A 28 -20.87 4.15 -12.33
C ASP A 28 -20.45 2.78 -12.88
N SER A 29 -20.07 2.69 -14.17
CA SER A 29 -19.68 1.45 -14.86
C SER A 29 -18.25 0.96 -14.56
N LEU A 30 -17.46 1.72 -13.80
CA LEU A 30 -16.06 1.40 -13.50
C LEU A 30 -15.85 0.08 -12.75
N GLY A 31 -16.89 -0.42 -12.07
CA GLY A 31 -16.84 -1.70 -11.34
C GLY A 31 -15.65 -1.75 -10.39
N ILE A 32 -14.79 -2.77 -10.53
CA ILE A 32 -13.62 -2.95 -9.65
C ILE A 32 -12.51 -1.90 -9.86
N LEU A 33 -12.51 -1.17 -10.97
CA LEU A 33 -11.57 -0.08 -11.19
C LEU A 33 -11.87 1.10 -10.29
N TRP A 34 -13.14 1.32 -9.93
CA TRP A 34 -13.54 2.42 -9.05
C TRP A 34 -12.79 2.39 -7.70
N PRO A 35 -12.85 1.29 -6.90
CA PRO A 35 -12.16 1.26 -5.62
C PRO A 35 -10.63 1.26 -5.76
N ILE A 36 -10.08 0.74 -6.86
CA ILE A 36 -8.64 0.88 -7.14
C ILE A 36 -8.27 2.35 -7.31
N THR A 37 -8.97 3.06 -8.20
CA THR A 37 -8.73 4.48 -8.48
C THR A 37 -8.92 5.34 -7.24
N ALA A 38 -9.97 5.10 -6.46
CA ALA A 38 -10.18 5.78 -5.18
C ALA A 38 -9.01 5.54 -4.20
N SER A 39 -8.51 4.30 -4.11
CA SER A 39 -7.37 4.00 -3.22
C SER A 39 -6.09 4.70 -3.64
N GLU A 40 -5.80 4.82 -4.94
CA GLU A 40 -4.63 5.55 -5.45
C GLU A 40 -4.78 7.06 -5.23
N LEU A 41 -5.97 7.61 -5.48
CA LEU A 41 -6.28 9.02 -5.22
C LEU A 41 -6.12 9.39 -3.74
N ALA A 42 -6.46 8.48 -2.83
CA ALA A 42 -6.22 8.68 -1.41
C ALA A 42 -4.74 8.88 -1.08
N ILE A 43 -3.85 8.12 -1.74
CA ILE A 43 -2.40 8.26 -1.58
C ILE A 43 -1.91 9.59 -2.14
N GLU A 44 -2.41 10.00 -3.31
CA GLU A 44 -2.02 11.29 -3.89
C GLU A 44 -2.44 12.47 -3.00
N TYR A 45 -3.65 12.44 -2.42
CA TYR A 45 -4.08 13.44 -1.44
C TYR A 45 -3.27 13.41 -0.16
N LEU A 46 -2.91 12.23 0.33
CA LEU A 46 -2.06 12.08 1.50
C LEU A 46 -0.68 12.70 1.27
N LEU A 47 -0.09 12.46 0.09
CA LEU A 47 1.20 13.04 -0.29
C LEU A 47 1.12 14.55 -0.51
N ASP A 48 -0.06 15.08 -0.82
CA ASP A 48 -0.39 16.51 -0.94
C ASP A 48 -0.83 17.15 0.39
N ASP A 49 -0.70 16.44 1.52
CA ASP A 49 -1.09 16.89 2.87
C ASP A 49 -2.59 17.23 3.02
N ARG A 50 -3.43 16.71 2.13
CA ARG A 50 -4.89 16.87 2.14
C ARG A 50 -5.57 15.72 2.86
N LEU A 51 -5.35 15.64 4.18
CA LEU A 51 -5.70 14.48 5.01
C LEU A 51 -7.18 14.11 4.99
N GLU A 52 -8.10 15.08 5.00
CA GLU A 52 -9.55 14.80 4.96
C GLU A 52 -9.97 14.14 3.65
N ALA A 53 -9.46 14.64 2.52
CA ALA A 53 -9.73 14.05 1.21
C ALA A 53 -9.09 12.66 1.08
N ALA A 54 -7.87 12.50 1.59
CA ALA A 54 -7.20 11.21 1.64
C ALA A 54 -8.00 10.18 2.45
N ALA A 55 -8.49 10.56 3.63
CA ALA A 55 -9.31 9.70 4.48
C ALA A 55 -10.62 9.30 3.79
N TYR A 56 -11.32 10.26 3.18
CA TYR A 56 -12.55 10.01 2.44
C TYR A 56 -12.36 8.94 1.36
N TYR A 57 -11.36 9.11 0.49
CA TYR A 57 -11.13 8.17 -0.61
C TYR A 57 -10.57 6.82 -0.14
N ALA A 58 -9.75 6.79 0.91
CA ALA A 58 -9.26 5.54 1.50
C ALA A 58 -10.40 4.70 2.08
N GLN A 59 -11.32 5.33 2.79
CA GLN A 59 -12.51 4.67 3.33
C GLN A 59 -13.45 4.21 2.22
N ALA A 60 -13.76 5.10 1.26
CA ALA A 60 -14.66 4.78 0.16
C ALA A 60 -14.15 3.60 -0.68
N ALA A 61 -12.83 3.50 -0.92
CA ALA A 61 -12.23 2.36 -1.61
C ALA A 61 -12.45 1.03 -0.87
N MET A 62 -12.30 1.03 0.46
CA MET A 62 -12.53 -0.15 1.30
C MET A 62 -13.99 -0.57 1.31
N GLU A 63 -14.92 0.37 1.44
CA GLU A 63 -16.36 0.09 1.42
C GLU A 63 -16.82 -0.49 0.07
N HIS A 64 -16.32 0.08 -1.04
CA HIS A 64 -16.72 -0.38 -2.37
C HIS A 64 -16.13 -1.76 -2.71
N ILE A 65 -14.92 -2.10 -2.25
CA ILE A 65 -14.32 -3.41 -2.55
C ILE A 65 -14.95 -4.56 -1.76
N GLU A 66 -15.63 -4.30 -0.64
CA GLU A 66 -16.40 -5.31 0.09
C GLU A 66 -17.47 -5.97 -0.82
N GLY A 67 -18.01 -5.22 -1.78
CA GLY A 67 -18.92 -5.75 -2.81
C GLY A 67 -18.29 -6.74 -3.81
N PHE A 68 -16.95 -6.81 -3.86
CA PHE A 68 -16.17 -7.61 -4.82
C PHE A 68 -15.32 -8.72 -4.18
N VAL A 69 -15.46 -8.94 -2.87
CA VAL A 69 -14.74 -9.92 -2.04
C VAL A 69 -14.64 -11.29 -2.74
N PRO A 70 -13.48 -11.98 -2.70
CA PRO A 70 -12.94 -12.65 -3.87
C PRO A 70 -13.61 -14.00 -4.14
N ARG A 71 -14.67 -13.99 -4.95
CA ARG A 71 -15.18 -15.18 -5.64
C ARG A 71 -14.45 -15.48 -6.97
N ARG A 72 -13.60 -14.57 -7.47
CA ARG A 72 -12.83 -14.70 -8.74
C ARG A 72 -11.40 -14.17 -8.60
N SER A 73 -10.45 -14.73 -9.36
CA SER A 73 -9.02 -14.39 -9.30
C SER A 73 -8.71 -12.91 -9.58
N GLY A 74 -9.42 -12.27 -10.51
CA GLY A 74 -9.22 -10.86 -10.86
C GLY A 74 -9.52 -9.87 -9.73
N SER A 75 -10.46 -10.19 -8.83
CA SER A 75 -10.77 -9.32 -7.69
C SER A 75 -9.80 -9.47 -6.51
N THR A 76 -9.00 -10.54 -6.51
CA THR A 76 -7.98 -10.75 -5.47
C THR A 76 -6.85 -9.74 -5.60
N SER A 77 -6.32 -9.52 -6.80
CA SER A 77 -5.24 -8.56 -7.02
C SER A 77 -5.67 -7.11 -6.76
N ALA A 78 -6.90 -6.76 -7.16
CA ALA A 78 -7.50 -5.46 -6.87
C ALA A 78 -7.61 -5.24 -5.35
N TYR A 79 -8.09 -6.24 -4.63
CA TYR A 79 -8.21 -6.16 -3.19
C TYR A 79 -6.84 -6.02 -2.50
N LEU A 80 -5.81 -6.73 -2.97
CA LEU A 80 -4.44 -6.57 -2.46
C LEU A 80 -3.90 -5.15 -2.68
N VAL A 81 -4.15 -4.53 -3.83
CA VAL A 81 -3.78 -3.12 -4.07
C VAL A 81 -4.42 -2.22 -3.02
N ILE A 82 -5.73 -2.37 -2.82
CA ILE A 82 -6.51 -1.52 -1.90
C ILE A 82 -6.05 -1.73 -0.45
N LEU A 83 -5.83 -2.99 -0.02
CA LEU A 83 -5.27 -3.29 1.31
C LEU A 83 -3.88 -2.66 1.50
N THR A 84 -3.02 -2.72 0.48
CA THR A 84 -1.67 -2.14 0.52
C THR A 84 -1.73 -0.63 0.66
N ASN A 85 -2.57 0.04 -0.14
CA ASN A 85 -2.75 1.49 -0.12
C ASN A 85 -3.38 1.95 1.20
N ALA A 86 -4.42 1.27 1.68
CA ALA A 86 -5.06 1.57 2.95
C ALA A 86 -4.09 1.39 4.13
N ALA A 87 -3.30 0.31 4.14
CA ALA A 87 -2.26 0.09 5.16
C ALA A 87 -1.21 1.21 5.15
N TYR A 88 -0.77 1.66 3.97
CA TYR A 88 0.13 2.80 3.85
C TYR A 88 -0.49 4.09 4.38
N PHE A 89 -1.74 4.38 3.99
CA PHE A 89 -2.48 5.55 4.44
C PHE A 89 -2.56 5.59 5.97
N TYR A 90 -3.02 4.51 6.60
CA TYR A 90 -3.16 4.42 8.06
C TYR A 90 -1.81 4.45 8.78
N ARG A 91 -0.74 3.90 8.18
CA ARG A 91 0.62 4.05 8.71
C ARG A 91 1.01 5.52 8.77
N LYS A 92 0.81 6.27 7.68
CA LYS A 92 1.24 7.67 7.57
C LYS A 92 0.38 8.61 8.41
N SER A 93 -0.91 8.31 8.58
CA SER A 93 -1.81 9.02 9.50
C SER A 93 -1.69 8.57 10.96
N GLN A 94 -0.69 7.74 11.30
CA GLN A 94 -0.40 7.24 12.65
C GLN A 94 -1.52 6.38 13.27
N ASN A 95 -2.48 5.92 12.47
CA ASN A 95 -3.42 4.89 12.87
C ASN A 95 -2.79 3.50 12.71
N TYR A 96 -1.80 3.22 13.54
CA TYR A 96 -0.98 2.02 13.41
C TYR A 96 -1.77 0.72 13.61
N GLN A 97 -2.83 0.72 14.41
CA GLN A 97 -3.66 -0.45 14.61
C GLN A 97 -4.38 -0.86 13.32
N SER A 98 -5.01 0.09 12.62
CA SER A 98 -5.62 -0.17 11.31
C SER A 98 -4.59 -0.57 10.27
N ALA A 99 -3.42 0.07 10.27
CA ALA A 99 -2.33 -0.27 9.36
C ALA A 99 -1.84 -1.72 9.55
N CYS A 100 -1.61 -2.16 10.80
CA CYS A 100 -1.24 -3.53 11.13
C CYS A 100 -2.29 -4.52 10.64
N LYS A 101 -3.58 -4.27 10.95
CA LYS A 101 -4.67 -5.15 10.56
C LYS A 101 -4.72 -5.37 9.05
N LEU A 102 -4.71 -4.28 8.27
CA LEU A 102 -4.84 -4.34 6.81
C LEU A 102 -3.59 -4.91 6.13
N ALA A 103 -2.39 -4.58 6.65
CA ALA A 103 -1.15 -5.16 6.15
C ALA A 103 -1.11 -6.68 6.38
N GLN A 104 -1.52 -7.14 7.57
CA GLN A 104 -1.56 -8.56 7.91
C GLN A 104 -2.60 -9.30 7.05
N GLU A 105 -3.78 -8.72 6.85
CA GLU A 105 -4.82 -9.26 5.98
C GLU A 105 -4.32 -9.42 4.53
N GLY A 106 -3.60 -8.42 4.00
CA GLY A 106 -2.98 -8.51 2.69
C GLY A 106 -1.90 -9.59 2.61
N ILE A 107 -1.07 -9.73 3.66
CA ILE A 107 -0.03 -10.78 3.72
C ILE A 107 -0.67 -12.17 3.72
N ASP A 108 -1.72 -12.38 4.51
CA ASP A 108 -2.40 -13.67 4.61
C ASP A 108 -3.10 -14.03 3.29
N LEU A 109 -3.73 -13.06 2.63
CA LEU A 109 -4.32 -13.25 1.31
C LEU A 109 -3.25 -13.60 0.26
N SER A 110 -2.13 -12.86 0.24
CA SER A 110 -1.00 -13.13 -0.64
C SER A 110 -0.44 -14.53 -0.44
N ARG A 111 -0.31 -14.99 0.81
CA ARG A 111 0.13 -16.35 1.14
C ARG A 111 -0.88 -17.40 0.70
N GLN A 112 -2.16 -17.20 0.95
CA GLN A 112 -3.23 -18.13 0.59
C GLN A 112 -3.35 -18.29 -0.93
N LYS A 113 -3.10 -17.21 -1.69
CA LYS A 113 -3.28 -17.16 -3.14
C LYS A 113 -1.97 -17.25 -3.93
N TYR A 114 -0.84 -17.41 -3.24
CA TYR A 114 0.51 -17.45 -3.82
C TYR A 114 0.83 -16.22 -4.69
N ILE A 115 0.38 -15.04 -4.25
CA ILE A 115 0.64 -13.76 -4.94
C ILE A 115 1.86 -13.10 -4.29
N ILE A 116 2.89 -12.85 -5.09
CA ILE A 116 4.13 -12.20 -4.64
C ILE A 116 4.07 -10.68 -4.85
N GLY A 117 3.25 -10.20 -5.79
CA GLY A 117 3.08 -8.78 -6.05
C GLY A 117 2.62 -8.02 -4.80
N LEU A 118 3.30 -6.90 -4.48
CA LEU A 118 3.02 -5.99 -3.35
C LEU A 118 3.32 -6.55 -1.95
N ILE A 119 3.78 -7.79 -1.83
CA ILE A 119 4.02 -8.41 -0.52
C ILE A 119 5.12 -7.68 0.27
N ASP A 120 6.12 -7.15 -0.43
CA ASP A 120 7.17 -6.29 0.11
C ASP A 120 6.60 -5.00 0.73
N LYS A 121 5.66 -4.35 0.03
CA LYS A 121 4.95 -3.16 0.51
C LYS A 121 4.05 -3.44 1.70
N LEU A 122 3.44 -4.62 1.75
CA LEU A 122 2.65 -5.03 2.90
C LEU A 122 3.53 -5.26 4.13
N TYR A 123 4.67 -5.96 3.96
CA TYR A 123 5.61 -6.17 5.06
C TYR A 123 6.27 -4.88 5.55
N ILE A 124 6.64 -3.94 4.67
CA ILE A 124 7.21 -2.66 5.12
C ILE A 124 6.16 -1.85 5.90
N ASN A 125 4.91 -1.83 5.44
CA ASN A 125 3.82 -1.17 6.15
C ASN A 125 3.59 -1.80 7.54
N LEU A 126 3.58 -3.14 7.61
CA LEU A 126 3.45 -3.87 8.87
C LEU A 126 4.61 -3.56 9.83
N ALA A 127 5.85 -3.57 9.34
CA ALA A 127 7.04 -3.33 10.14
C ALA A 127 6.99 -1.96 10.85
N TYR A 128 6.72 -0.91 10.09
CA TYR A 128 6.59 0.44 10.64
C TYR A 128 5.36 0.62 11.52
N ALA A 129 4.24 -0.04 11.21
CA ALA A 129 3.03 0.03 12.03
C ALA A 129 3.22 -0.68 13.38
N LEU A 130 3.88 -1.84 13.40
CA LEU A 130 4.25 -2.54 14.65
C LEU A 130 5.17 -1.66 15.50
N ALA A 131 6.21 -1.08 14.88
CA ALA A 131 7.13 -0.19 15.57
C ALA A 131 6.43 1.07 16.11
N GLY A 132 5.50 1.64 15.35
CA GLY A 132 4.69 2.80 15.76
C GLY A 132 3.74 2.48 16.92
N THR A 133 3.11 1.30 16.91
CA THR A 133 2.21 0.84 17.97
C THR A 133 2.94 0.68 19.30
N GLU A 134 4.12 0.05 19.29
CA GLU A 134 4.92 -0.15 20.51
C GLU A 134 5.85 1.01 20.84
N ARG A 135 5.93 2.04 19.98
CA ARG A 135 6.90 3.15 20.06
C ARG A 135 8.36 2.69 20.12
N ARG A 136 8.66 1.51 19.55
CA ARG A 136 10.00 0.92 19.49
C ARG A 136 10.06 -0.16 18.41
N TRP A 137 11.24 -0.43 17.88
CA TRP A 137 11.47 -1.58 17.00
C TRP A 137 11.63 -2.87 17.82
N ASN A 138 10.55 -3.65 17.94
CA ASN A 138 10.56 -4.95 18.59
C ASN A 138 10.94 -6.09 17.61
N GLY A 139 11.05 -7.33 18.10
CA GLY A 139 11.43 -8.48 17.26
C GLY A 139 10.46 -8.75 16.10
N GLU A 140 9.17 -8.49 16.26
CA GLU A 140 8.17 -8.69 15.20
C GLU A 140 8.29 -7.63 14.09
N ALA A 141 8.48 -6.37 14.46
CA ALA A 141 8.73 -5.27 13.53
C ALA A 141 10.03 -5.51 12.74
N ILE A 142 11.10 -5.94 13.40
CA ILE A 142 12.36 -6.30 12.75
C ILE A 142 12.20 -7.49 11.82
N LYS A 143 11.44 -8.52 12.23
CA LYS A 143 11.15 -9.68 11.37
C LYS A 143 10.38 -9.24 10.12
N ALA A 144 9.34 -8.43 10.26
CA ALA A 144 8.59 -7.89 9.12
C ALA A 144 9.48 -7.05 8.20
N LEU A 145 10.41 -6.28 8.75
CA LEU A 145 11.37 -5.48 7.99
C LEU A 145 12.33 -6.34 7.15
N HIS A 146 12.84 -7.45 7.71
CA HIS A 146 13.63 -8.42 6.94
C HIS A 146 12.81 -9.08 5.82
N MET A 147 11.54 -9.40 6.09
CA MET A 147 10.66 -9.95 5.04
C MET A 147 10.44 -8.93 3.91
N ALA A 148 10.22 -7.65 4.24
CA ALA A 148 10.12 -6.58 3.26
C ALA A 148 11.38 -6.51 2.39
N TYR A 149 12.56 -6.49 3.01
CA TYR A 149 13.84 -6.47 2.31
C TYR A 149 14.02 -7.70 1.38
N ALA A 150 13.75 -8.91 1.88
CA ALA A 150 13.93 -10.14 1.12
C ALA A 150 12.99 -10.20 -0.10
N PHE A 151 11.71 -9.86 0.08
CA PHE A 151 10.76 -9.84 -1.03
C PHE A 151 11.04 -8.71 -2.01
N ALA A 152 11.33 -7.50 -1.54
CA ALA A 152 11.71 -6.39 -2.40
C ALA A 152 12.93 -6.72 -3.25
N SER A 153 13.93 -7.40 -2.67
CA SER A 153 15.13 -7.86 -3.38
C SER A 153 14.77 -8.89 -4.46
N HIS A 154 13.87 -9.82 -4.16
CA HIS A 154 13.43 -10.84 -5.12
C HIS A 154 12.65 -10.25 -6.30
N ILE A 155 11.81 -9.23 -6.07
CA ILE A 155 10.98 -8.62 -7.11
C ILE A 155 11.58 -7.35 -7.72
N ASN A 156 12.84 -7.03 -7.38
CA ASN A 156 13.57 -5.84 -7.83
C ASN A 156 12.89 -4.50 -7.50
N ASN A 157 12.22 -4.40 -6.34
CA ASN A 157 11.67 -3.13 -5.86
C ASN A 157 12.74 -2.33 -5.10
N GLN A 158 13.54 -1.55 -5.82
CA GLN A 158 14.68 -0.79 -5.26
C GLN A 158 14.28 0.19 -4.14
N GLU A 159 13.11 0.82 -4.24
CA GLU A 159 12.63 1.78 -3.25
C GLU A 159 12.44 1.10 -1.88
N ILE A 160 11.71 -0.01 -1.85
CA ILE A 160 11.45 -0.76 -0.61
C ILE A 160 12.72 -1.47 -0.11
N CYS A 161 13.58 -1.95 -1.01
CA CYS A 161 14.89 -2.47 -0.62
C CYS A 161 15.68 -1.44 0.17
N GLN A 162 15.81 -0.22 -0.37
CA GLN A 162 16.58 0.85 0.25
C GLN A 162 15.94 1.33 1.56
N GLU A 163 14.60 1.46 1.61
CA GLU A 163 13.86 1.80 2.84
C GLU A 163 14.13 0.76 3.94
N ALA A 164 13.94 -0.52 3.62
CA ALA A 164 14.11 -1.61 4.58
C ALA A 164 15.57 -1.76 5.04
N GLU A 165 16.53 -1.70 4.11
CA GLU A 165 17.96 -1.80 4.40
C GLU A 165 18.44 -0.64 5.29
N THR A 166 18.04 0.58 4.96
CA THR A 166 18.37 1.77 5.76
C THR A 166 17.87 1.62 7.18
N GLU A 167 16.63 1.15 7.35
CA GLU A 167 16.04 0.99 8.67
C GLU A 167 16.70 -0.18 9.44
N LEU A 168 16.96 -1.31 8.80
CA LEU A 168 17.69 -2.43 9.41
C LEU A 168 19.08 -2.02 9.92
N ARG A 169 19.79 -1.19 9.15
CA ARG A 169 21.08 -0.61 9.57
C ARG A 169 20.95 0.28 10.80
N LYS A 170 19.95 1.18 10.84
CA LYS A 170 19.68 2.02 12.02
C LYS A 170 19.41 1.18 13.26
N GLN A 171 18.73 0.05 13.09
CA GLN A 171 18.42 -0.88 14.19
C GLN A 171 19.56 -1.86 14.50
N GLY A 172 20.69 -1.80 13.78
CA GLY A 172 21.87 -2.64 14.02
C GLY A 172 21.81 -4.07 13.46
N TRP A 173 20.85 -4.38 12.59
CA TRP A 173 20.60 -5.73 12.06
C TRP A 173 21.27 -6.02 10.71
N LEU A 174 21.84 -4.99 10.06
CA LEU A 174 22.71 -5.14 8.90
C LEU A 174 24.04 -4.45 9.22
N GLN A 175 25.09 -5.25 9.44
CA GLN A 175 26.48 -4.78 9.54
C GLN A 175 27.24 -5.19 8.27
N TYR A 176 28.14 -4.32 7.82
CA TYR A 176 28.89 -4.42 6.56
C TYR A 176 29.32 -5.85 6.20
N SER A 177 28.98 -6.27 4.99
CA SER A 177 29.76 -7.25 4.22
C SER A 177 30.90 -6.53 3.50
#